data_AF-A0A6J0Y9T9-F1
#
_entry.id   AF-A0A6J0Y9T9-F1
#
_cell.length_a   1.000
_cell.length_b   1.000
_cell.length_c   1.000
_cell.angle_alpha   90.00
_cell.angle_beta   90.00
_cell.angle_gamma   90.00
#
_symmetry.space_group_name_H-M   'P 1'
#
loop_
_entity.id
_entity.type
_entity.pdbx_description
1 polymer ?
#
loop_
_entity_poly.entity_id
_entity_poly.type
_entity_poly.pdbx_seq_one_letter_code
_entity_poly.pdbx_strand_id
1 'polypeptide(L)'
;MLKSKTFLKKTRAGGVMKIVREHYLRDDIGCGASGCAACGGAHEGPVLELQPLDRASSLCPQPHYLLPDTNVLLHQIDVLEDPAIRNVIVLQTVLQEVRNRSAPVYKRIRDMTNNQEKHFYTFTNEHHRETYVEQAQGENSNDRNDRAIRVAAKWYNDHLRKMPAEHRLQVLFITNDRRSKEKAVEEGVPAFTCEEYIKSLTANPELVDRLACLSEEGNEIESGKTIFSEHLPLSKLQQGIKSGTYLQGTFRASRENYLEATVWVHGDDEDNKEIILQGLKNLNRAIHEDIVAVELLPRHQWVAPSSVVLQDEGQNEDDIEKEEERERILKTAVNEKMLKPTGRVVGIIKRNWRPYCGMLSKSDIKESRRHLFTPADKRIPRIRIETRQASTLEGRRIIVAVDGWPRNSRYPNGHFVKNLGEVGDKETETEVLLLEHDVPHQAFSQAVLSFLPKMPWSITEKDMKSREDLRHLCVCSVDPPGCTDIDDALHCRELENGNLEVGVHIADVSHFIRPGNALDQESARRGTTVYLCEKRIDMVPELLSSNLCSLRSNVDRLAFSCIWEMSHNAEILKTRFTKSVINSK
;
A
#
# COMPACT_ATOMS: atom_id res chain seq x y z
N MET A 1 8.49 -10.95 35.29
CA MET A 1 9.33 -9.92 35.95
C MET A 1 8.84 -8.53 35.56
N LEU A 2 9.01 -7.52 36.41
CA LEU A 2 8.60 -6.14 36.14
C LEU A 2 9.82 -5.22 36.04
N LYS A 3 9.85 -4.37 35.02
CA LYS A 3 10.86 -3.32 34.81
C LYS A 3 10.15 -1.97 34.60
N SER A 4 10.83 -0.87 34.91
CA SER A 4 10.32 0.48 34.65
C SER A 4 11.08 1.15 33.51
N LYS A 5 10.40 1.50 32.42
CA LYS A 5 10.97 2.24 31.29
C LYS A 5 10.67 3.72 31.42
N THR A 6 11.72 4.53 31.55
CA THR A 6 11.61 6.00 31.65
C THR A 6 12.10 6.67 30.37
N PHE A 7 11.34 7.61 29.83
CA PHE A 7 11.77 8.44 28.69
C PHE A 7 11.20 9.85 28.76
N LEU A 8 11.87 10.80 28.12
CA LEU A 8 11.43 12.19 28.02
C LEU A 8 10.62 12.39 26.74
N LYS A 9 9.51 13.11 26.84
CA LYS A 9 8.67 13.47 25.69
C LYS A 9 8.43 14.98 25.70
N LYS A 10 8.58 15.62 24.55
CA LYS A 10 8.15 17.01 24.35
C LYS A 10 6.65 17.04 24.03
N THR A 11 5.89 17.87 24.74
CA THR A 11 4.46 18.08 24.49
C THR A 11 4.26 18.99 23.28
N ARG A 12 3.06 19.00 22.71
CA ARG A 12 2.72 19.89 21.59
C ARG A 12 2.88 21.37 21.95
N ALA A 13 2.69 21.72 23.22
CA ALA A 13 2.90 23.06 23.77
C ALA A 13 4.38 23.38 24.09
N GLY A 14 5.31 22.48 23.76
CA GLY A 14 6.74 22.70 23.92
C GLY A 14 7.33 22.34 25.29
N GLY A 15 6.50 21.96 26.26
CA GLY A 15 6.96 21.48 27.58
C GLY A 15 7.63 20.11 27.48
N VAL A 16 8.58 19.82 28.37
CA VAL A 16 9.25 18.51 28.45
C VAL A 16 8.69 17.75 29.65
N MET A 17 8.16 16.55 29.42
CA MET A 17 7.63 15.69 30.48
C MET A 17 8.38 14.36 30.54
N LYS A 18 8.61 13.86 31.76
CA LYS A 18 9.15 12.52 32.01
C LYS A 18 7.99 11.53 32.06
N ILE A 19 8.03 10.50 31.21
CA ILE A 19 7.06 9.42 31.18
C ILE A 19 7.73 8.19 31.80
N VAL A 20 7.05 7.59 32.78
CA VAL A 20 7.43 6.30 33.37
C VAL A 20 6.37 5.29 32.97
N ARG A 21 6.79 4.17 32.38
CA ARG A 21 5.90 3.05 32.04
C ARG A 21 6.40 1.77 32.67
N GLU A 22 5.47 1.00 33.19
CA GLU A 22 5.71 -0.38 33.56
C GLU A 22 5.93 -1.23 32.30
N HIS A 23 6.89 -2.15 32.39
CA HIS A 23 7.27 -3.05 31.31
C HIS A 23 7.35 -4.47 31.86
N TYR A 24 6.38 -5.28 31.48
CA TYR A 24 6.24 -6.66 31.95
C TYR A 24 7.05 -7.60 31.06
N LEU A 25 7.90 -8.41 31.69
CA LEU A 25 8.69 -9.47 31.08
C LEU A 25 8.07 -10.83 31.40
N ARG A 26 7.76 -11.55 30.34
CA ARG A 26 7.03 -12.80 30.25
C ARG A 26 7.96 -13.93 29.79
N ASP A 27 7.62 -15.16 30.15
CA ASP A 27 8.29 -16.40 29.75
C ASP A 27 7.35 -17.37 29.02
N ASP A 28 6.12 -16.95 28.74
CA ASP A 28 5.08 -17.69 28.00
C ASP A 28 4.91 -17.18 26.56
N ILE A 29 5.91 -16.47 26.03
CA ILE A 29 5.92 -16.03 24.62
C ILE A 29 6.50 -17.14 23.76
N GLY A 30 5.69 -17.67 22.87
CA GLY A 30 6.09 -18.73 21.94
C GLY A 30 7.15 -18.31 20.92
N CYS A 31 7.94 -19.25 20.44
CA CYS A 31 8.89 -19.02 19.35
C CYS A 31 8.23 -19.06 17.96
N GLY A 32 7.00 -19.58 17.87
CA GLY A 32 6.25 -19.69 16.62
C GLY A 32 6.63 -20.89 15.76
N ALA A 33 7.63 -21.70 16.12
CA ALA A 33 7.95 -22.92 15.41
C ALA A 33 6.94 -24.02 15.77
N SER A 34 6.32 -24.63 14.75
CA SER A 34 5.53 -25.85 14.94
C SER A 34 6.42 -26.92 15.62
N GLY A 35 5.88 -27.70 16.56
CA GLY A 35 6.66 -28.76 17.23
C GLY A 35 7.69 -28.32 18.28
N CYS A 36 7.78 -27.04 18.67
CA CYS A 36 8.60 -26.65 19.81
C CYS A 36 8.02 -27.16 21.14
N ALA A 37 8.63 -28.22 21.68
CA ALA A 37 8.24 -28.78 22.97
C ALA A 37 8.46 -27.81 24.15
N ALA A 38 9.48 -26.95 24.08
CA ALA A 38 9.81 -26.00 25.14
C ALA A 38 8.80 -24.83 25.24
N CYS A 39 8.15 -24.47 24.13
CA CYS A 39 7.20 -23.36 24.05
C CYS A 39 5.73 -23.79 24.24
N GLY A 40 5.47 -25.07 24.51
CA GLY A 40 4.17 -25.53 24.99
C GLY A 40 3.05 -25.68 23.94
N GLY A 41 3.35 -25.76 22.64
CA GLY A 41 2.43 -26.22 21.58
C GLY A 41 1.16 -25.40 21.30
N ALA A 42 0.71 -24.55 22.22
CA ALA A 42 -0.45 -23.68 22.05
C ALA A 42 0.01 -22.35 21.42
N HIS A 43 -0.01 -22.29 20.10
CA HIS A 43 0.14 -21.04 19.35
C HIS A 43 -1.20 -20.71 18.71
N GLU A 44 -1.84 -19.63 19.17
CA GLU A 44 -2.99 -19.04 18.46
C GLU A 44 -2.44 -18.15 17.35
N GLY A 45 -2.62 -18.54 16.08
CA GLY A 45 -2.26 -17.73 14.91
C GLY A 45 -1.33 -18.41 13.90
N PRO A 46 -0.70 -17.64 13.00
CA PRO A 46 0.23 -18.17 12.00
C PRO A 46 1.45 -18.79 12.68
N VAL A 47 1.88 -19.96 12.22
CA VAL A 47 2.98 -20.73 12.79
C VAL A 47 4.03 -20.94 11.70
N LEU A 48 5.31 -20.90 12.07
CA LEU A 48 6.43 -21.24 11.19
C LEU A 48 6.45 -22.74 10.93
N GLU A 49 6.82 -23.13 9.70
CA GLU A 49 6.91 -24.52 9.29
C GLU A 49 8.09 -25.24 9.96
N LEU A 50 7.90 -26.50 10.37
CA LEU A 50 8.93 -27.36 10.97
C LEU A 50 10.07 -27.71 10.01
N GLN A 51 9.77 -27.77 8.72
CA GLN A 51 10.73 -28.07 7.65
C GLN A 51 10.46 -27.09 6.51
N PRO A 52 10.98 -25.85 6.61
CA PRO A 52 10.89 -24.90 5.52
C PRO A 52 11.57 -25.54 4.30
N LEU A 53 10.79 -25.74 3.23
CA LEU A 53 11.25 -26.30 1.95
C LEU A 53 12.04 -25.27 1.12
N ASP A 54 12.52 -24.20 1.75
CA ASP A 54 13.24 -23.11 1.10
C ASP A 54 14.46 -23.69 0.38
N ARG A 55 14.33 -23.74 -0.94
CA ARG A 55 15.24 -24.46 -1.84
C ARG A 55 16.63 -23.84 -1.72
N ALA A 56 17.60 -24.68 -1.34
CA ALA A 56 19.05 -24.52 -1.39
C ALA A 56 19.56 -23.11 -1.76
N SER A 57 19.57 -22.21 -0.77
CA SER A 57 20.54 -21.12 -0.78
C SER A 57 21.94 -21.74 -0.84
N SER A 58 22.78 -21.28 -1.76
CA SER A 58 24.18 -21.70 -1.79
C SER A 58 24.96 -21.26 -0.55
N LEU A 59 24.47 -20.23 0.16
CA LEU A 59 25.05 -19.75 1.42
C LEU A 59 24.60 -20.59 2.62
N CYS A 60 23.35 -21.06 2.63
CA CYS A 60 22.82 -21.91 3.69
C CYS A 60 21.99 -23.06 3.11
N PRO A 61 22.58 -24.26 2.95
CA PRO A 61 21.87 -25.43 2.43
C PRO A 61 20.94 -26.09 3.46
N GLN A 62 21.01 -25.67 4.73
CA GLN A 62 20.17 -26.20 5.80
C GLN A 62 18.82 -25.46 5.87
N PRO A 63 17.74 -26.12 6.35
CA PRO A 63 16.47 -25.45 6.62
C PRO A 63 16.66 -24.31 7.62
N HIS A 64 16.13 -23.13 7.29
CA HIS A 64 16.35 -21.93 8.08
C HIS A 64 15.14 -20.99 8.08
N TYR A 65 15.08 -20.11 9.07
CA TYR A 65 14.15 -18.98 9.14
C TYR A 65 14.89 -17.67 8.88
N LEU A 66 14.17 -16.70 8.32
CA LEU A 66 14.69 -15.36 8.08
C LEU A 66 14.27 -14.41 9.19
N LEU A 67 15.21 -13.61 9.69
CA LEU A 67 14.95 -12.55 10.64
C LEU A 67 15.49 -11.24 10.06
N PRO A 68 14.65 -10.44 9.37
CA PRO A 68 15.07 -9.17 8.78
C PRO A 68 15.17 -8.04 9.82
N ASP A 69 16.06 -7.09 9.57
CA ASP A 69 16.14 -5.81 10.28
C ASP A 69 15.08 -4.80 9.79
N THR A 70 15.08 -3.62 10.41
CA THR A 70 14.17 -2.52 10.06
C THR A 70 14.37 -2.01 8.64
N ASN A 71 15.62 -1.90 8.17
CA ASN A 71 15.91 -1.33 6.86
C ASN A 71 15.49 -2.28 5.73
N VAL A 72 15.65 -3.59 5.92
CA VAL A 72 15.17 -4.62 4.97
C VAL A 72 13.66 -4.55 4.87
N LEU A 73 12.92 -4.45 5.97
CA LEU A 73 11.45 -4.32 5.91
C LEU A 73 11.00 -3.01 5.24
N LEU A 74 11.73 -1.91 5.41
CA LEU A 74 11.37 -0.62 4.82
C LEU A 74 11.64 -0.54 3.32
N HIS A 75 12.74 -1.15 2.87
CA HIS A 75 13.27 -0.92 1.53
C HIS A 75 13.18 -2.13 0.62
N GLN A 76 13.00 -3.34 1.15
CA GLN A 76 12.96 -4.59 0.38
C GLN A 76 11.64 -5.34 0.61
N ILE A 77 10.56 -4.60 0.88
CA ILE A 77 9.23 -5.18 1.17
C ILE A 77 8.68 -5.98 -0.01
N ASP A 78 8.93 -5.54 -1.24
CA ASP A 78 8.46 -6.21 -2.46
C ASP A 78 9.16 -7.57 -2.69
N VAL A 79 10.39 -7.73 -2.20
CA VAL A 79 11.09 -9.02 -2.15
C VAL A 79 10.44 -9.96 -1.13
N LEU A 80 10.09 -9.45 0.06
CA LEU A 80 9.44 -10.23 1.13
C LEU A 80 7.98 -10.59 0.79
N GLU A 81 7.33 -9.80 -0.06
CA GLU A 81 6.00 -10.09 -0.59
C GLU A 81 6.00 -11.16 -1.69
N ASP A 82 7.16 -11.52 -2.26
CA ASP A 82 7.21 -12.61 -3.23
C ASP A 82 6.81 -13.96 -2.60
N PRO A 83 6.01 -14.80 -3.28
CA PRO A 83 5.63 -16.12 -2.78
C PRO A 83 6.78 -17.10 -2.54
N ALA A 84 7.96 -16.85 -3.14
CA ALA A 84 9.15 -17.65 -2.92
C ALA A 84 9.78 -17.43 -1.54
N ILE A 85 9.49 -16.32 -0.86
CA ILE A 85 9.95 -16.07 0.50
C ILE A 85 8.87 -16.47 1.50
N ARG A 86 9.21 -17.43 2.36
CA ARG A 86 8.37 -17.96 3.44
C ARG A 86 9.13 -17.99 4.76
N ASN A 87 8.44 -18.31 5.84
CA ASN A 87 9.03 -18.59 7.16
C ASN A 87 9.90 -17.44 7.71
N VAL A 88 9.29 -16.26 7.82
CA VAL A 88 9.95 -15.02 8.27
C VAL A 88 9.53 -14.66 9.69
N ILE A 89 10.50 -14.42 10.56
CA ILE A 89 10.32 -13.93 11.93
C ILE A 89 10.41 -12.41 11.93
N VAL A 90 9.32 -11.74 12.29
CA VAL A 90 9.28 -10.29 12.46
C VAL A 90 9.30 -9.95 13.94
N LEU A 91 10.33 -9.21 14.38
CA LEU A 91 10.43 -8.80 15.78
C LEU A 91 9.51 -7.62 16.10
N GLN A 92 9.00 -7.55 17.33
CA GLN A 92 8.20 -6.43 17.82
C GLN A 92 8.96 -5.10 17.75
N THR A 93 10.26 -5.09 18.05
CA THR A 93 11.11 -3.88 17.91
C THR A 93 11.09 -3.35 16.49
N VAL A 94 11.38 -4.22 15.52
CA VAL A 94 11.40 -3.92 14.09
C VAL A 94 10.03 -3.42 13.64
N LEU A 95 8.97 -4.14 13.99
CA LEU A 95 7.60 -3.79 13.63
C LEU A 95 7.18 -2.41 14.18
N GLN A 96 7.61 -2.06 15.40
CA GLN A 96 7.33 -0.76 16.01
C GLN A 96 8.11 0.38 15.34
N GLU A 97 9.36 0.15 14.92
CA GLU A 97 10.13 1.13 14.16
C GLU A 97 9.53 1.37 12.77
N VAL A 98 9.17 0.30 12.06
CA VAL A 98 8.50 0.41 10.76
C VAL A 98 7.18 1.17 10.91
N ARG A 99 6.37 0.88 11.94
CA ARG A 99 5.13 1.63 12.23
C ARG A 99 5.36 3.13 12.40
N ASN A 100 6.47 3.51 13.03
CA ASN A 100 6.80 4.90 13.28
C ASN A 100 7.37 5.61 12.03
N ARG A 101 8.09 4.88 11.16
CA ARG A 101 8.73 5.42 9.95
C ARG A 101 7.80 5.41 8.72
N SER A 102 7.04 4.33 8.52
CA SER A 102 6.16 4.13 7.37
C SER A 102 4.92 3.31 7.74
N ALA A 103 3.79 3.99 7.95
CA ALA A 103 2.50 3.36 8.20
C ALA A 103 2.04 2.43 7.04
N PRO A 104 2.24 2.78 5.75
CA PRO A 104 1.91 1.88 4.63
C PRO A 104 2.67 0.56 4.67
N VAL A 105 3.99 0.59 4.90
CA VAL A 105 4.82 -0.62 4.99
C VAL A 105 4.41 -1.47 6.20
N TYR A 106 4.13 -0.84 7.34
CA TYR A 106 3.59 -1.54 8.52
C TYR A 106 2.26 -2.27 8.20
N LYS A 107 1.36 -1.63 7.44
CA LYS A 107 0.11 -2.27 7.02
C LYS A 107 0.38 -3.48 6.12
N ARG A 108 1.26 -3.36 5.12
CA ARG A 108 1.68 -4.49 4.25
C ARG A 108 2.24 -5.66 5.05
N ILE A 109 3.11 -5.40 6.04
CA ILE A 109 3.65 -6.45 6.94
C ILE A 109 2.54 -7.12 7.76
N ARG A 110 1.57 -6.34 8.27
CA ARG A 110 0.42 -6.88 8.99
C ARG A 110 -0.44 -7.76 8.09
N ASP A 111 -0.70 -7.33 6.86
CA ASP A 111 -1.46 -8.10 5.88
C ASP A 111 -0.75 -9.42 5.55
N MET A 112 0.59 -9.41 5.41
CA MET A 112 1.40 -10.63 5.27
C MET A 112 1.35 -11.54 6.50
N THR A 113 1.40 -10.98 7.71
CA THR A 113 1.30 -11.76 8.96
C THR A 113 -0.08 -12.41 9.08
N ASN A 114 -1.13 -11.77 8.57
CA ASN A 114 -2.48 -12.33 8.55
C ASN A 114 -2.66 -13.41 7.48
N ASN A 115 -1.74 -13.52 6.52
CA ASN A 115 -1.75 -14.56 5.50
C ASN A 115 -1.02 -15.83 6.00
N GLN A 116 -1.80 -16.88 6.26
CA GLN A 116 -1.28 -18.14 6.81
C GLN A 116 -0.30 -18.86 5.87
N GLU A 117 -0.45 -18.71 4.55
CA GLU A 117 0.40 -19.37 3.54
C GLU A 117 1.85 -18.85 3.52
N LYS A 118 2.06 -17.62 4.02
CA LYS A 118 3.39 -17.01 4.03
C LYS A 118 4.23 -17.37 5.25
N HIS A 119 3.60 -17.84 6.33
CA HIS A 119 4.28 -18.16 7.58
C HIS A 119 5.11 -16.98 8.14
N PHE A 120 4.53 -15.78 8.16
CA PHE A 120 5.14 -14.62 8.83
C PHE A 120 4.72 -14.63 10.30
N TYR A 121 5.68 -14.75 11.20
CA TYR A 121 5.44 -14.83 12.64
C TYR A 121 5.95 -13.59 13.35
N THR A 122 5.13 -12.98 14.21
CA THR A 122 5.56 -11.85 15.03
C THR A 122 6.03 -12.32 16.40
N PHE A 123 7.31 -12.09 16.72
CA PHE A 123 7.88 -12.42 18.02
C PHE A 123 8.00 -11.18 18.91
N THR A 124 7.44 -11.26 20.12
CA THR A 124 7.37 -10.14 21.07
C THR A 124 8.62 -10.05 21.95
N ASN A 125 9.77 -9.79 21.32
CA ASN A 125 11.08 -9.74 21.98
C ASN A 125 11.18 -8.70 23.12
N GLU A 126 10.46 -7.58 23.03
CA GLU A 126 10.48 -6.60 24.13
C GLU A 126 9.87 -7.16 25.41
N HIS A 127 8.84 -8.01 25.31
CA HIS A 127 8.17 -8.57 26.48
C HIS A 127 8.73 -9.93 26.90
N HIS A 128 9.71 -10.48 26.19
CA HIS A 128 10.27 -11.79 26.51
C HIS A 128 11.48 -11.65 27.44
N ARG A 129 11.49 -12.45 28.51
CA ARG A 129 12.46 -12.35 29.63
C ARG A 129 13.92 -12.44 29.18
N GLU A 130 14.23 -13.31 28.23
CA GLU A 130 15.61 -13.62 27.85
C GLU A 130 16.12 -12.79 26.67
N THR A 131 15.21 -12.15 25.94
CA THR A 131 15.56 -11.34 24.74
C THR A 131 15.38 -9.85 24.96
N TYR A 132 14.79 -9.45 26.09
CA TYR A 132 14.69 -8.05 26.47
C TYR A 132 16.06 -7.44 26.78
N VAL A 133 16.26 -6.23 26.27
CA VAL A 133 17.52 -5.49 26.40
C VAL A 133 17.27 -4.10 26.99
N GLU A 134 18.02 -3.75 28.04
CA GLU A 134 18.03 -2.40 28.63
C GLU A 134 18.93 -1.44 27.85
N GLN A 135 18.58 -0.14 27.85
CA GLN A 135 19.38 0.92 27.23
C GLN A 135 20.67 1.13 28.02
N ALA A 136 21.83 1.00 27.36
CA ALA A 136 23.11 1.28 28.01
C ALA A 136 23.38 2.80 28.10
N GLN A 137 24.24 3.20 29.04
CA GLN A 137 24.62 4.60 29.20
C GLN A 137 25.41 5.09 27.99
N GLY A 138 24.96 6.17 27.34
CA GLY A 138 25.59 6.73 26.14
C GLY A 138 25.22 6.02 24.82
N GLU A 139 24.47 4.92 24.88
CA GLU A 139 23.93 4.24 23.70
C GLU A 139 22.72 5.02 23.16
N ASN A 140 22.61 5.15 21.83
CA ASN A 140 21.42 5.76 21.21
C ASN A 140 20.29 4.72 21.04
N SER A 141 19.07 5.17 20.72
CA SER A 141 17.93 4.25 20.58
C SER A 141 18.08 3.25 19.42
N ASN A 142 18.77 3.64 18.34
CA ASN A 142 19.00 2.80 17.17
C ASN A 142 19.95 1.65 17.51
N ASP A 143 21.10 1.96 18.12
CA ASP A 143 22.11 0.99 18.55
C ASP A 143 21.51 -0.05 19.50
N ARG A 144 20.65 0.40 20.43
CA ARG A 144 19.93 -0.49 21.35
C ARG A 144 18.98 -1.42 20.60
N ASN A 145 18.27 -0.92 19.59
CA ASN A 145 17.33 -1.74 18.82
C ASN A 145 18.08 -2.74 17.95
N ASP A 146 19.19 -2.35 17.31
CA ASP A 146 20.07 -3.27 16.58
C ASP A 146 20.60 -4.38 17.50
N ARG A 147 21.00 -4.01 18.74
CA ARG A 147 21.41 -4.98 19.76
C ARG A 147 20.27 -5.90 20.20
N ALA A 148 19.06 -5.37 20.38
CA ALA A 148 17.89 -6.19 20.71
C ALA A 148 17.55 -7.20 19.60
N ILE A 149 17.75 -6.83 18.33
CA ILE A 149 17.58 -7.73 17.18
C ILE A 149 18.64 -8.84 17.22
N ARG A 150 19.93 -8.51 17.42
CA ARG A 150 21.01 -9.50 17.52
C ARG A 150 20.81 -10.47 18.69
N VAL A 151 20.41 -9.96 19.87
CA VAL A 151 20.10 -10.80 21.04
C VAL A 151 18.95 -11.76 20.74
N ALA A 152 17.89 -11.30 20.06
CA ALA A 152 16.79 -12.17 19.66
C ALA A 152 17.24 -13.23 18.65
N ALA A 153 18.05 -12.87 17.63
CA ALA A 153 18.59 -13.81 16.65
C ALA A 153 19.49 -14.88 17.30
N LYS A 154 20.32 -14.48 18.28
CA LYS A 154 21.14 -15.40 19.07
C LYS A 154 20.27 -16.35 19.90
N TRP A 155 19.28 -15.80 20.61
CA TRP A 155 18.34 -16.59 21.40
C TRP A 155 17.61 -17.63 20.55
N TYR A 156 17.12 -17.24 19.37
CA TYR A 156 16.45 -18.15 18.45
C TYR A 156 17.37 -19.29 18.02
N ASN A 157 18.61 -18.99 17.63
CA ASN A 157 19.58 -20.03 17.26
C ASN A 157 19.88 -20.98 18.43
N ASP A 158 20.06 -20.47 19.64
CA ASP A 158 20.32 -21.31 20.82
C ASP A 158 19.08 -22.10 21.27
N HIS A 159 17.88 -21.54 21.08
CA HIS A 159 16.61 -22.18 21.39
C HIS A 159 16.30 -23.32 20.41
N LEU A 160 16.42 -23.07 19.10
CA LEU A 160 16.15 -24.06 18.05
C LEU A 160 17.21 -25.17 18.00
N ARG A 161 18.45 -24.90 18.42
CA ARG A 161 19.50 -25.94 18.56
C ARG A 161 19.15 -27.05 19.56
N LYS A 162 18.27 -26.77 20.52
CA LYS A 162 17.78 -27.72 21.54
C LYS A 162 16.69 -28.65 21.00
N MET A 163 16.15 -28.38 19.81
CA MET A 163 15.20 -29.27 19.15
C MET A 163 15.87 -30.59 18.74
N PRO A 164 15.09 -31.68 18.54
CA PRO A 164 15.61 -32.94 18.02
C PRO A 164 16.42 -32.74 16.74
N ALA A 165 17.48 -33.54 16.56
CA ALA A 165 18.45 -33.36 15.47
C ALA A 165 17.82 -33.37 14.07
N GLU A 166 16.72 -34.12 13.90
CA GLU A 166 15.93 -34.22 12.66
C GLU A 166 15.19 -32.92 12.29
N HIS A 167 15.03 -32.01 13.25
CA HIS A 167 14.32 -30.72 13.11
C HIS A 167 15.23 -29.53 13.46
N ARG A 168 16.55 -29.70 13.35
CA ARG A 168 17.49 -28.63 13.67
C ARG A 168 17.41 -27.52 12.61
N LEU A 169 16.85 -26.39 13.03
CA LEU A 169 16.68 -25.18 12.23
C LEU A 169 17.71 -24.13 12.61
N GLN A 170 18.09 -23.29 11.64
CA GLN A 170 18.91 -22.10 11.87
C GLN A 170 18.11 -20.83 11.64
N VAL A 171 18.48 -19.73 12.29
CA VAL A 171 17.92 -18.41 12.00
C VAL A 171 19.00 -17.54 11.38
N LEU A 172 18.72 -17.02 10.18
CA LEU A 172 19.58 -16.10 9.45
C LEU A 172 19.14 -14.67 9.73
N PHE A 173 20.07 -13.86 10.24
CA PHE A 173 19.86 -12.43 10.40
C PHE A 173 20.10 -11.71 9.07
N ILE A 174 19.09 -11.03 8.54
CA ILE A 174 19.17 -10.32 7.26
C ILE A 174 19.19 -8.81 7.53
N THR A 175 20.26 -8.14 7.13
CA THR A 175 20.46 -6.70 7.38
C THR A 175 21.13 -6.03 6.19
N ASN A 176 20.67 -4.83 5.82
CA ASN A 176 21.37 -4.03 4.80
C ASN A 176 22.45 -3.12 5.40
N ASP A 177 22.56 -3.03 6.74
CA ASP A 177 23.67 -2.36 7.40
C ASP A 177 24.87 -3.32 7.57
N ARG A 178 25.98 -2.99 6.89
CA ARG A 178 27.26 -3.73 6.96
C ARG A 178 27.82 -3.80 8.38
N ARG A 179 27.70 -2.73 9.17
CA ARG A 179 28.22 -2.71 10.54
C ARG A 179 27.43 -3.66 11.44
N SER A 180 26.11 -3.69 11.27
CA SER A 180 25.24 -4.63 11.98
C SER A 180 25.51 -6.08 11.59
N LYS A 181 25.82 -6.35 10.31
CA LYS A 181 26.25 -7.67 9.83
C LYS A 181 27.55 -8.11 10.50
N GLU A 182 28.60 -7.28 10.44
CA GLU A 182 29.91 -7.57 11.03
C GLU A 182 29.80 -7.92 12.53
N LYS A 183 29.10 -7.08 13.30
CA LYS A 183 28.87 -7.33 14.73
C LYS A 183 28.09 -8.63 14.99
N ALA A 184 27.08 -8.94 14.17
CA ALA A 184 26.33 -10.17 14.33
C ALA A 184 27.21 -11.42 14.11
N VAL A 185 28.10 -11.38 13.12
CA VAL A 185 29.06 -12.46 12.85
C VAL A 185 30.05 -12.61 14.00
N GLU A 186 30.59 -11.51 14.54
CA GLU A 186 31.46 -11.53 15.73
C GLU A 186 30.76 -12.14 16.97
N GLU A 187 29.46 -11.89 17.12
CA GLU A 187 28.64 -12.43 18.21
C GLU A 187 28.19 -13.90 18.00
N GLY A 188 28.56 -14.51 16.86
CA GLY A 188 28.27 -15.91 16.51
C GLY A 188 26.87 -16.13 15.88
N VAL A 189 26.25 -15.08 15.35
CA VAL A 189 24.96 -15.12 14.65
C VAL A 189 25.19 -15.13 13.13
N PRO A 190 24.65 -16.11 12.38
CA PRO A 190 24.71 -16.09 10.92
C PRO A 190 24.01 -14.86 10.36
N ALA A 191 24.75 -13.99 9.66
CA ALA A 191 24.23 -12.73 9.14
C ALA A 191 24.65 -12.46 7.69
N PHE A 192 23.69 -12.02 6.88
CA PHE A 192 23.87 -11.75 5.46
C PHE A 192 23.18 -10.45 5.05
N THR A 193 23.65 -9.82 3.97
CA THR A 193 22.86 -8.76 3.35
C THR A 193 21.68 -9.33 2.58
N CYS A 194 20.64 -8.53 2.36
CA CYS A 194 19.50 -8.97 1.56
C CYS A 194 19.96 -9.34 0.14
N GLU A 195 20.86 -8.55 -0.44
CA GLU A 195 21.45 -8.82 -1.75
C GLU A 195 22.22 -10.15 -1.81
N GLU A 196 23.08 -10.43 -0.83
CA GLU A 196 23.83 -11.69 -0.74
C GLU A 196 22.89 -12.89 -0.63
N TYR A 197 21.89 -12.80 0.24
CA TYR A 197 20.93 -13.87 0.45
C TYR A 197 20.11 -14.13 -0.81
N ILE A 198 19.56 -13.10 -1.45
CA ILE A 198 18.75 -13.27 -2.66
C ILE A 198 19.59 -13.81 -3.83
N LYS A 199 20.83 -13.33 -4.02
CA LYS A 199 21.74 -13.89 -5.04
C LYS A 199 22.10 -15.35 -4.80
N SER A 200 22.03 -15.83 -3.56
CA SER A 200 22.30 -17.23 -3.22
C SER A 200 21.14 -18.18 -3.55
N LEU A 201 19.94 -17.66 -3.76
CA LEU A 201 18.74 -18.44 -4.09
C LEU A 201 18.78 -18.91 -5.54
N THR A 202 19.47 -20.04 -5.76
CA THR A 202 19.65 -20.65 -7.09
C THR A 202 18.33 -21.01 -7.79
N ALA A 203 17.28 -21.29 -7.02
CA ALA A 203 15.98 -21.68 -7.56
C ALA A 203 15.20 -20.52 -8.20
N ASN A 204 15.45 -19.27 -7.80
CA ASN A 204 14.67 -18.10 -8.21
C ASN A 204 15.60 -16.92 -8.55
N PRO A 205 16.39 -17.01 -9.64
CA PRO A 205 17.35 -15.96 -10.01
C PRO A 205 16.68 -14.62 -10.34
N GLU A 206 15.39 -14.65 -10.69
CA GLU A 206 14.59 -13.47 -11.04
C GLU A 206 14.30 -12.54 -9.83
N LEU A 207 14.42 -13.04 -8.59
CA LEU A 207 14.21 -12.22 -7.38
C LEU A 207 15.21 -11.07 -7.26
N VAL A 208 16.39 -11.19 -7.89
CA VAL A 208 17.42 -10.16 -7.89
C VAL A 208 16.91 -8.87 -8.53
N ASP A 209 16.05 -8.95 -9.54
CA ASP A 209 15.49 -7.77 -10.22
C ASP A 209 14.45 -7.03 -9.36
N ARG A 210 14.00 -7.65 -8.26
CA ARG A 210 13.12 -7.03 -7.25
C ARG A 210 13.85 -6.36 -6.09
N LEU A 211 15.18 -6.47 -6.05
CA LEU A 211 15.95 -5.76 -5.04
C LEU A 211 15.88 -4.25 -5.32
N ALA A 212 15.38 -3.50 -4.36
CA ALA A 212 15.42 -2.05 -4.42
C ALA A 212 16.88 -1.57 -4.49
N CYS A 213 17.14 -0.61 -5.39
CA CYS A 213 18.46 -0.02 -5.54
C CYS A 213 18.67 0.99 -4.40
N LEU A 214 19.19 0.49 -3.28
CA LEU A 214 19.65 1.35 -2.19
C LEU A 214 20.84 2.15 -2.71
N SER A 215 20.64 3.44 -2.93
CA SER A 215 21.75 4.36 -3.16
C SER A 215 22.65 4.30 -1.93
N GLU A 216 23.76 3.57 -1.99
CA GLU A 216 24.82 3.74 -1.01
C GLU A 216 25.21 5.21 -1.09
N GLU A 217 24.99 5.97 -0.01
CA GLU A 217 25.43 7.36 0.15
C GLU A 217 26.95 7.54 -0.08
N GLY A 218 27.71 6.45 -0.29
CA GLY A 218 29.15 6.45 -0.56
C GLY A 218 29.58 6.08 -1.98
N ASN A 219 28.69 5.65 -2.88
CA ASN A 219 29.01 5.46 -4.30
C ASN A 219 28.34 6.57 -5.12
N GLU A 220 28.61 7.82 -4.73
CA GLU A 220 28.39 8.94 -5.62
C GLU A 220 29.25 8.69 -6.86
N ILE A 221 28.61 8.46 -8.00
CA ILE A 221 29.27 8.63 -9.30
C ILE A 221 29.64 10.12 -9.35
N GLU A 222 30.87 10.45 -8.95
CA GLU A 222 31.44 11.81 -8.91
C GLU A 222 31.47 12.49 -10.29
N SER A 223 31.06 11.82 -11.37
CA SER A 223 31.11 12.37 -12.74
C SER A 223 29.82 13.00 -13.25
N GLY A 224 28.71 12.96 -12.51
CA GLY A 224 27.42 13.50 -12.97
C GLY A 224 27.20 14.98 -12.63
N LYS A 225 26.91 15.82 -13.63
CA LYS A 225 26.47 17.22 -13.43
C LYS A 225 25.22 17.24 -12.53
N THR A 226 25.23 18.03 -11.45
CA THR A 226 24.05 18.15 -10.56
C THR A 226 22.91 18.86 -11.29
N ILE A 227 21.78 18.18 -11.47
CA ILE A 227 20.63 18.68 -12.24
C ILE A 227 19.66 19.43 -11.33
N PHE A 228 19.40 18.88 -10.14
CA PHE A 228 18.36 19.35 -9.23
C PHE A 228 18.94 19.95 -7.94
N SER A 229 18.19 20.87 -7.33
CA SER A 229 18.55 21.48 -6.05
C SER A 229 18.31 20.53 -4.88
N GLU A 230 19.07 20.72 -3.80
CA GLU A 230 18.90 19.95 -2.57
C GLU A 230 17.55 20.26 -1.89
N HIS A 231 16.91 19.23 -1.34
CA HIS A 231 15.68 19.42 -0.57
C HIS A 231 16.00 19.86 0.85
N LEU A 232 15.29 20.87 1.35
CA LEU A 232 15.45 21.30 2.73
C LEU A 232 14.96 20.22 3.70
N PRO A 233 15.59 20.09 4.88
CA PRO A 233 15.15 19.14 5.89
C PRO A 233 13.75 19.51 6.42
N LEU A 234 12.98 18.49 6.81
CA LEU A 234 11.58 18.64 7.23
C LEU A 234 11.39 19.69 8.35
N SER A 235 12.37 19.84 9.26
CA SER A 235 12.33 20.85 10.32
C SER A 235 12.33 22.28 9.78
N LYS A 236 13.16 22.58 8.77
CA LYS A 236 13.20 23.88 8.10
C LYS A 236 11.95 24.10 7.25
N LEU A 237 11.44 23.07 6.58
CA LEU A 237 10.19 23.14 5.84
C LEU A 237 9.02 23.51 6.78
N GLN A 238 8.88 22.81 7.90
CA GLN A 238 7.83 23.07 8.89
C GLN A 238 7.96 24.47 9.50
N GLN A 239 9.17 24.94 9.77
CA GLN A 239 9.40 26.31 10.25
C GLN A 239 8.99 27.34 9.19
N GLY A 240 9.42 27.14 7.94
CA GLY A 240 9.12 28.04 6.83
C GLY A 240 7.63 28.08 6.46
N ILE A 241 6.90 26.97 6.62
CA ILE A 241 5.44 26.93 6.46
C ILE A 241 4.77 27.74 7.56
N LYS A 242 5.20 27.59 8.81
CA LYS A 242 4.66 28.36 9.95
C LYS A 242 4.95 29.85 9.86
N SER A 243 6.10 30.24 9.29
CA SER A 243 6.43 31.65 9.06
C SER A 243 5.79 32.23 7.80
N GLY A 244 5.07 31.41 7.00
CA GLY A 244 4.48 31.83 5.73
C GLY A 244 5.49 32.01 4.58
N THR A 245 6.74 31.61 4.77
CA THR A 245 7.80 31.67 3.74
C THR A 245 7.59 30.61 2.67
N TYR A 246 7.13 29.42 3.07
CA TYR A 246 6.79 28.32 2.17
C TYR A 246 5.30 28.01 2.24
N LEU A 247 4.73 27.60 1.12
CA LEU A 247 3.35 27.15 1.00
C LEU A 247 3.32 25.65 0.81
N GLN A 248 2.50 24.95 1.58
CA GLN A 248 2.29 23.52 1.45
C GLN A 248 1.14 23.24 0.48
N GLY A 249 1.33 22.32 -0.45
CA GLY A 249 0.30 21.99 -1.45
C GLY A 249 0.45 20.59 -2.04
N THR A 250 -0.60 20.15 -2.74
CA THR A 250 -0.57 18.92 -3.52
C THR A 250 -0.05 19.20 -4.94
N PHE A 251 1.00 18.50 -5.35
CA PHE A 251 1.62 18.63 -6.66
C PHE A 251 0.84 17.87 -7.73
N ARG A 252 0.52 18.52 -8.85
CA ARG A 252 -0.21 17.95 -9.97
C ARG A 252 0.55 18.18 -11.27
N ALA A 253 1.32 17.18 -11.69
CA ALA A 253 1.92 17.17 -13.03
C ALA A 253 0.86 17.25 -14.13
N SER A 254 1.17 17.99 -15.20
CA SER A 254 0.35 18.03 -16.41
C SER A 254 0.46 16.72 -17.19
N ARG A 255 -0.65 16.29 -17.81
CA ARG A 255 -0.66 15.15 -18.75
C ARG A 255 -0.07 15.51 -20.11
N GLU A 256 -0.07 16.79 -20.44
CA GLU A 256 0.28 17.30 -21.77
C GLU A 256 1.70 17.83 -21.84
N ASN A 257 2.26 18.27 -20.70
CA ASN A 257 3.58 18.89 -20.65
C ASN A 257 4.35 18.46 -19.38
N TYR A 258 5.37 17.62 -19.55
CA TYR A 258 6.17 17.13 -18.42
C TYR A 258 7.01 18.22 -17.72
N LEU A 259 7.17 19.39 -18.33
CA LEU A 259 7.85 20.55 -17.75
C LEU A 259 6.89 21.46 -16.98
N GLU A 260 5.60 21.15 -16.93
CA GLU A 260 4.60 21.97 -16.26
C GLU A 260 3.81 21.17 -15.22
N ALA A 261 3.60 21.78 -14.06
CA ALA A 261 2.75 21.25 -13.02
C ALA A 261 2.03 22.39 -12.30
N THR A 262 0.95 22.07 -11.61
CA THR A 262 0.30 22.99 -10.69
C THR A 262 0.37 22.47 -9.27
N VAL A 263 0.38 23.39 -8.31
CA VAL A 263 0.33 23.07 -6.89
C VAL A 263 -0.92 23.69 -6.31
N TRP A 264 -1.76 22.84 -5.72
CA TRP A 264 -2.95 23.25 -5.00
C TRP A 264 -2.59 23.47 -3.54
N VAL A 265 -2.52 24.72 -3.12
CA VAL A 265 -2.11 25.08 -1.76
C VAL A 265 -3.21 24.71 -0.77
N HIS A 266 -2.83 24.07 0.34
CA HIS A 266 -3.75 23.79 1.44
C HIS A 266 -3.89 25.05 2.31
N GLY A 267 -5.11 25.54 2.53
CA GLY A 267 -5.41 26.70 3.37
C GLY A 267 -6.91 26.91 3.60
N ASP A 268 -7.26 27.76 4.56
CA ASP A 268 -8.65 28.04 4.99
C ASP A 268 -9.37 29.10 4.13
N ASP A 269 -8.68 29.73 3.18
CA ASP A 269 -9.29 30.72 2.29
C ASP A 269 -10.10 30.00 1.19
N GLU A 270 -11.35 30.42 0.98
CA GLU A 270 -12.32 29.85 0.02
C GLU A 270 -11.83 29.85 -1.44
N ASP A 271 -10.75 30.59 -1.74
CA ASP A 271 -10.07 30.58 -3.02
C ASP A 271 -8.88 29.61 -3.01
N ASN A 272 -9.08 28.40 -3.54
CA ASN A 272 -8.02 27.44 -3.82
C ASN A 272 -6.90 28.08 -4.66
N LYS A 273 -5.83 28.54 -4.00
CA LYS A 273 -4.72 29.23 -4.67
C LYS A 273 -3.88 28.22 -5.44
N GLU A 274 -3.99 28.26 -6.76
CA GLU A 274 -3.18 27.45 -7.67
C GLU A 274 -1.87 28.17 -8.02
N ILE A 275 -0.74 27.47 -7.82
CA ILE A 275 0.60 27.95 -8.17
C ILE A 275 1.12 27.12 -9.33
N ILE A 276 1.60 27.77 -10.39
CA ILE A 276 2.24 27.09 -11.53
C ILE A 276 3.71 26.83 -11.21
N LEU A 277 4.19 25.65 -11.59
CA LEU A 277 5.59 25.29 -11.61
C LEU A 277 5.98 24.97 -13.04
N GLN A 278 7.07 25.57 -13.52
CA GLN A 278 7.54 25.34 -14.89
C GLN A 278 9.06 25.12 -14.91
N GLY A 279 9.51 24.11 -15.65
CA GLY A 279 10.91 23.72 -15.79
C GLY A 279 11.38 22.71 -14.74
N LEU A 280 12.31 21.84 -15.12
CA LEU A 280 12.71 20.67 -14.31
C LEU A 280 13.25 21.07 -12.93
N LYS A 281 14.03 22.16 -12.88
CA LYS A 281 14.62 22.67 -11.64
C LYS A 281 13.56 23.14 -10.65
N ASN A 282 12.44 23.67 -11.12
CA ASN A 282 11.35 24.17 -10.28
C ASN A 282 10.39 23.05 -9.86
N LEU A 283 10.20 22.03 -10.69
CA LEU A 283 9.47 20.80 -10.33
C LEU A 283 10.22 20.00 -9.25
N ASN A 284 11.55 20.03 -9.29
CA ASN A 284 12.47 19.52 -8.28
C ASN A 284 12.13 18.14 -7.72
N ARG A 285 12.14 17.13 -8.59
CA ARG A 285 11.95 15.71 -8.23
C ARG A 285 10.63 15.43 -7.51
N ALA A 286 9.57 16.21 -7.76
CA ALA A 286 8.21 15.90 -7.30
C ALA A 286 7.51 14.95 -8.28
N ILE A 287 6.66 14.06 -7.74
CA ILE A 287 5.81 13.15 -8.52
C ILE A 287 4.34 13.54 -8.30
N HIS A 288 3.48 13.21 -9.28
CA HIS A 288 2.04 13.47 -9.19
C HIS A 288 1.46 13.03 -7.84
N GLU A 289 0.68 13.92 -7.21
CA GLU A 289 0.06 13.79 -5.89
C GLU A 289 1.01 13.81 -4.67
N ASP A 290 2.29 14.13 -4.86
CA ASP A 290 3.18 14.44 -3.73
C ASP A 290 2.69 15.68 -2.97
N ILE A 291 2.90 15.68 -1.64
CA ILE A 291 2.72 16.88 -0.82
C ILE A 291 4.05 17.62 -0.77
N VAL A 292 4.08 18.82 -1.35
CA VAL A 292 5.29 19.60 -1.58
C VAL A 292 5.27 20.91 -0.80
N ALA A 293 6.48 21.40 -0.47
CA ALA A 293 6.68 22.76 0.00
C ALA A 293 7.18 23.63 -1.15
N VAL A 294 6.47 24.71 -1.43
CA VAL A 294 6.73 25.62 -2.55
C VAL A 294 7.15 26.99 -2.03
N GLU A 295 8.19 27.54 -2.65
CA GLU A 295 8.58 28.94 -2.52
C GLU A 295 8.06 29.72 -3.72
N LEU A 296 7.39 30.85 -3.48
CA LEU A 296 6.93 31.73 -4.56
C LEU A 296 8.11 32.47 -5.19
N LEU A 297 8.16 32.47 -6.51
CA LEU A 297 9.12 33.26 -7.26
C LEU A 297 8.69 34.74 -7.30
N PRO A 298 9.63 35.68 -7.49
CA PRO A 298 9.31 37.08 -7.72
C PRO A 298 8.33 37.27 -8.88
N ARG A 299 7.49 38.30 -8.81
CA ARG A 299 6.43 38.57 -9.83
C ARG A 299 6.95 38.67 -11.27
N HIS A 300 8.19 39.10 -11.48
CA HIS A 300 8.80 39.17 -12.81
C HIS A 300 9.13 37.80 -13.43
N GLN A 301 9.06 36.72 -12.65
CA GLN A 301 9.26 35.34 -13.10
C GLN A 301 7.94 34.56 -13.14
N TRP A 302 6.80 35.25 -12.97
CA TRP A 302 5.51 34.62 -13.12
C TRP A 302 5.29 34.24 -14.57
N VAL A 303 4.58 33.13 -14.79
CA VAL A 303 4.30 32.58 -16.11
C VAL A 303 2.79 32.39 -16.30
N ALA A 304 2.37 32.29 -17.56
CA ALA A 304 1.03 31.84 -17.90
C ALA A 304 1.06 30.32 -18.18
N PRO A 305 -0.09 29.63 -18.07
CA PRO A 305 -0.21 28.23 -18.49
C PRO A 305 0.26 28.05 -19.94
N SER A 306 1.06 27.01 -20.19
CA SER A 306 1.52 26.71 -21.54
C SER A 306 0.41 26.09 -22.39
N SER A 307 0.35 26.46 -23.67
CA SER A 307 -0.46 25.76 -24.68
C SER A 307 0.34 24.70 -25.45
N VAL A 308 1.58 24.42 -25.03
CA VAL A 308 2.48 23.50 -25.73
C VAL A 308 2.36 22.10 -25.13
N VAL A 309 2.12 21.12 -26.00
CA VAL A 309 2.15 19.70 -25.66
C VAL A 309 3.58 19.20 -25.80
N LEU A 310 4.20 18.78 -24.70
CA LEU A 310 5.55 18.22 -24.64
C LEU A 310 5.50 16.83 -24.02
N GLN A 311 5.97 15.83 -24.76
CA GLN A 311 6.17 14.47 -24.27
C GLN A 311 7.67 14.19 -24.08
N ASP A 312 7.97 13.38 -23.08
CA ASP A 312 9.32 12.89 -22.82
C ASP A 312 9.59 11.68 -23.73
N GLU A 313 10.42 11.88 -24.75
CA GLU A 313 10.79 10.84 -25.72
C GLU A 313 11.88 9.90 -25.17
N GLY A 314 12.53 10.28 -24.07
CA GLY A 314 13.56 9.50 -23.36
C GLY A 314 14.70 8.98 -24.23
N GLN A 315 15.06 9.73 -25.26
CA GLN A 315 16.28 9.51 -26.04
C GLN A 315 17.39 10.41 -25.49
N ASN A 316 18.49 9.80 -25.05
CA ASN A 316 19.72 10.39 -24.48
C ASN A 316 19.55 11.16 -23.16
N GLU A 317 19.99 10.55 -22.04
CA GLU A 317 20.03 11.19 -20.70
C GLU A 317 20.94 12.45 -20.65
N ASP A 318 21.84 12.62 -21.64
CA ASP A 318 22.87 13.66 -21.67
C ASP A 318 22.48 14.94 -22.44
N ASP A 319 21.31 15.00 -23.10
CA ASP A 319 20.90 16.12 -23.97
C ASP A 319 20.23 17.29 -23.19
N ILE A 320 20.85 17.74 -22.10
CA ILE A 320 20.37 18.88 -21.28
C ILE A 320 20.19 20.15 -22.13
N GLU A 321 21.00 20.33 -23.18
CA GLU A 321 20.91 21.48 -24.09
C GLU A 321 19.57 21.56 -24.83
N LYS A 322 18.98 20.42 -25.20
CA LYS A 322 17.65 20.35 -25.82
C LYS A 322 16.54 20.69 -24.83
N GLU A 323 16.72 20.36 -23.54
CA GLU A 323 15.76 20.74 -22.50
C GLU A 323 15.78 22.24 -22.25
N GLU A 324 16.96 22.88 -22.21
CA GLU A 324 17.08 24.34 -22.09
C GLU A 324 16.51 25.07 -23.32
N GLU A 325 16.56 24.48 -24.50
CA GLU A 325 15.85 24.97 -25.69
C GLU A 325 14.33 24.85 -25.57
N ARG A 326 13.81 23.70 -25.12
CA ARG A 326 12.36 23.51 -24.86
C ARG A 326 11.85 24.48 -23.78
N GLU A 327 12.61 24.69 -22.70
CA GLU A 327 12.28 25.66 -21.66
C GLU A 327 12.28 27.11 -22.18
N ARG A 328 13.11 27.43 -23.18
CA ARG A 328 13.09 28.74 -23.85
C ARG A 328 11.83 28.93 -24.68
N ILE A 329 11.39 27.90 -25.41
CA ILE A 329 10.13 27.94 -26.21
C ILE A 329 8.92 28.24 -25.31
N LEU A 330 8.88 27.68 -24.09
CA LEU A 330 7.80 27.92 -23.13
C LEU A 330 7.68 29.38 -22.67
N LYS A 331 8.76 30.17 -22.74
CA LYS A 331 8.81 31.56 -22.26
C LYS A 331 8.44 32.60 -23.33
N THR A 332 8.36 32.21 -24.61
CA THR A 332 8.35 33.18 -25.74
C THR A 332 6.98 33.75 -26.10
N ALA A 333 5.89 33.40 -25.40
CA ALA A 333 4.57 33.95 -25.73
C ALA A 333 3.68 34.11 -24.49
N VAL A 334 3.70 35.27 -23.83
CA VAL A 334 2.76 35.53 -22.72
C VAL A 334 2.25 36.98 -22.74
N ASN A 335 0.93 37.11 -22.68
CA ASN A 335 0.21 38.37 -22.39
C ASN A 335 0.27 38.64 -20.88
N GLU A 336 0.78 39.80 -20.45
CA GLU A 336 0.98 40.16 -19.03
C GLU A 336 -0.30 40.02 -18.18
N LYS A 337 -1.49 40.14 -18.79
CA LYS A 337 -2.78 39.96 -18.12
C LYS A 337 -3.11 38.52 -17.71
N MET A 338 -2.36 37.52 -18.19
CA MET A 338 -2.58 36.10 -17.91
C MET A 338 -1.52 35.48 -17.00
N LEU A 339 -0.64 36.29 -16.41
CA LEU A 339 0.38 35.81 -15.47
C LEU A 339 -0.27 35.27 -14.20
N LYS A 340 0.06 34.03 -13.86
CA LYS A 340 -0.36 33.37 -12.62
C LYS A 340 0.82 33.24 -11.65
N PRO A 341 0.59 33.13 -10.34
CA PRO A 341 1.65 32.90 -9.37
C PRO A 341 2.51 31.70 -9.75
N THR A 342 3.82 31.90 -9.81
CA THR A 342 4.78 30.83 -10.13
C THR A 342 5.69 30.56 -8.95
N GLY A 343 6.01 29.29 -8.74
CA GLY A 343 6.84 28.84 -7.63
C GLY A 343 7.92 27.85 -8.02
N ARG A 344 8.66 27.41 -7.01
CA ARG A 344 9.59 26.27 -7.10
C ARG A 344 9.44 25.37 -5.88
N VAL A 345 9.58 24.07 -6.09
CA VAL A 345 9.58 23.09 -5.00
C VAL A 345 10.93 23.13 -4.27
N VAL A 346 10.90 23.37 -2.97
CA VAL A 346 12.10 23.41 -2.11
C VAL A 346 12.27 22.15 -1.26
N GLY A 347 11.24 21.32 -1.19
CA GLY A 347 11.29 20.04 -0.49
C GLY A 347 9.96 19.30 -0.56
N ILE A 348 10.01 18.02 -0.23
CA ILE A 348 8.86 17.12 -0.24
C ILE A 348 8.50 16.77 1.20
N ILE A 349 7.25 17.04 1.58
CA ILE A 349 6.74 16.80 2.94
C ILE A 349 6.27 15.35 3.05
N LYS A 350 5.58 14.86 2.02
CA LYS A 350 5.08 13.49 1.96
C LYS A 350 5.10 13.01 0.51
N ARG A 351 5.77 11.88 0.27
CA ARG A 351 5.73 11.16 -1.02
C ARG A 351 4.42 10.39 -1.16
N ASN A 352 3.88 10.34 -2.38
CA ASN A 352 2.73 9.52 -2.74
C ASN A 352 3.10 8.45 -3.79
N TRP A 353 4.26 7.82 -3.61
CA TRP A 353 4.70 6.76 -4.51
C TRP A 353 3.85 5.51 -4.33
N ARG A 354 3.57 4.86 -5.45
CA ARG A 354 2.90 3.57 -5.54
C ARG A 354 3.64 2.71 -6.58
N PRO A 355 3.36 1.40 -6.65
CA PRO A 355 3.75 0.62 -7.81
C PRO A 355 3.08 1.20 -9.07
N TYR A 356 3.87 1.36 -10.13
CA TYR A 356 3.40 1.89 -11.41
C TYR A 356 3.44 0.78 -12.46
N CYS A 357 2.37 0.65 -13.23
CA CYS A 357 2.29 -0.24 -14.38
C CYS A 357 2.82 0.47 -15.63
N GLY A 358 3.48 -0.26 -16.52
CA GLY A 358 4.07 0.33 -17.72
C GLY A 358 4.84 -0.69 -18.55
N MET A 359 5.78 -0.20 -19.34
CA MET A 359 6.56 -1.01 -20.28
C MET A 359 8.05 -0.70 -20.18
N LEU A 360 8.87 -1.70 -20.50
CA LEU A 360 10.31 -1.51 -20.60
C LEU A 360 10.70 -0.89 -21.95
N SER A 361 11.39 0.24 -21.90
CA SER A 361 12.14 0.81 -23.01
C SER A 361 13.60 0.38 -22.88
N LYS A 362 13.95 -0.68 -23.61
CA LYS A 362 15.31 -1.21 -23.59
C LYS A 362 16.32 -0.18 -24.10
N SER A 363 17.55 -0.29 -23.62
CA SER A 363 18.66 0.45 -24.19
C SER A 363 19.09 -0.27 -25.47
N ASP A 364 19.53 0.48 -26.48
CA ASP A 364 20.11 -0.12 -27.69
C ASP A 364 21.42 -0.87 -27.41
N ILE A 365 22.06 -0.58 -26.27
CA ILE A 365 23.25 -1.28 -25.78
C ILE A 365 22.83 -2.62 -25.18
N LYS A 366 23.13 -3.72 -25.89
CA LYS A 366 22.71 -5.07 -25.51
C LYS A 366 23.29 -5.56 -24.18
N GLU A 367 24.50 -5.13 -23.80
CA GLU A 367 25.10 -5.51 -22.51
C GLU A 367 24.67 -4.60 -21.34
N SER A 368 23.94 -3.51 -21.63
CA SER A 368 23.45 -2.64 -20.56
C SER A 368 22.47 -3.40 -19.68
N ARG A 369 22.64 -3.28 -18.37
CA ARG A 369 21.67 -3.73 -17.37
C ARG A 369 20.68 -2.65 -16.99
N ARG A 370 21.01 -1.39 -17.31
CA ARG A 370 20.19 -0.22 -16.99
C ARG A 370 19.29 0.07 -18.17
N HIS A 371 17.99 0.10 -17.88
CA HIS A 371 16.93 0.32 -18.84
C HIS A 371 15.98 1.37 -18.30
N LEU A 372 15.17 1.93 -19.20
CA LEU A 372 14.20 2.96 -18.86
C LEU A 372 12.81 2.34 -18.89
N PHE A 373 12.06 2.49 -17.82
CA PHE A 373 10.67 2.08 -17.72
C PHE A 373 9.78 3.27 -18.04
N THR A 374 8.79 3.05 -18.91
CA THR A 374 7.80 4.05 -19.29
C THR A 374 6.46 3.69 -18.62
N PRO A 375 6.03 4.45 -17.59
CA PRO A 375 4.74 4.25 -16.93
C PRO A 375 3.56 4.44 -17.89
N ALA A 376 2.42 3.80 -17.59
CA ALA A 376 1.17 3.98 -18.31
C ALA A 376 0.57 5.38 -18.06
N ASP A 377 0.69 5.91 -16.84
CA ASP A 377 0.30 7.28 -16.53
C ASP A 377 1.37 8.28 -17.00
N LYS A 378 1.01 9.08 -18.02
CA LYS A 378 1.87 10.11 -18.61
C LYS A 378 2.31 11.21 -17.64
N ARG A 379 1.68 11.33 -16.47
CA ARG A 379 2.06 12.28 -15.41
C ARG A 379 3.27 11.82 -14.59
N ILE A 380 3.64 10.54 -14.72
CA ILE A 380 4.76 9.95 -14.01
C ILE A 380 5.97 9.96 -14.93
N PRO A 381 7.13 10.47 -14.48
CA PRO A 381 8.34 10.44 -15.28
C PRO A 381 8.78 8.99 -15.53
N ARG A 382 9.54 8.78 -16.59
CA ARG A 382 10.18 7.48 -16.81
C ARG A 382 11.10 7.12 -15.64
N ILE A 383 11.26 5.83 -15.36
CA ILE A 383 11.98 5.32 -14.18
C ILE A 383 13.16 4.47 -14.66
N ARG A 384 14.36 4.69 -14.13
CA ARG A 384 15.50 3.84 -14.43
C ARG A 384 15.43 2.57 -13.60
N ILE A 385 15.50 1.41 -14.24
CA ILE A 385 15.53 0.11 -13.57
C ILE A 385 16.77 -0.68 -13.99
N GLU A 386 17.27 -1.54 -13.10
CA GLU A 386 18.34 -2.50 -13.42
C GLU A 386 17.76 -3.91 -13.52
N THR A 387 17.89 -4.55 -14.68
CA THR A 387 17.40 -5.93 -14.90
C THR A 387 18.27 -6.64 -15.91
N ARG A 388 18.42 -7.95 -15.75
CA ARG A 388 19.05 -8.84 -16.75
C ARG A 388 18.04 -9.47 -17.70
N GLN A 389 16.75 -9.26 -17.44
CA GLN A 389 15.62 -9.86 -18.13
C GLN A 389 15.03 -8.92 -19.21
N ALA A 390 15.81 -7.95 -19.69
CA ALA A 390 15.32 -6.94 -20.62
C ALA A 390 14.68 -7.55 -21.88
N SER A 391 15.28 -8.61 -22.44
CA SER A 391 14.77 -9.30 -23.61
C SER A 391 13.45 -10.04 -23.37
N THR A 392 13.21 -10.54 -22.15
CA THR A 392 11.98 -11.27 -21.80
C THR A 392 10.85 -10.35 -21.32
N LEU A 393 11.20 -9.15 -20.82
CA LEU A 393 10.25 -8.12 -20.39
C LEU A 393 9.88 -7.16 -21.53
N GLU A 394 10.63 -7.16 -22.63
CA GLU A 394 10.29 -6.39 -23.83
C GLU A 394 8.92 -6.84 -24.39
N GLY A 395 8.08 -5.86 -24.74
CA GLY A 395 6.73 -6.13 -25.24
C GLY A 395 5.72 -6.59 -24.17
N ARG A 396 6.10 -6.57 -22.89
CA ARG A 396 5.24 -6.95 -21.76
C ARG A 396 4.90 -5.77 -20.86
N ARG A 397 3.73 -5.86 -20.21
CA ARG A 397 3.32 -4.97 -19.13
C ARG A 397 3.99 -5.42 -17.83
N ILE A 398 4.69 -4.50 -17.19
CA ILE A 398 5.39 -4.76 -15.92
C ILE A 398 5.02 -3.71 -14.88
N ILE A 399 5.21 -4.07 -13.60
CA ILE A 399 5.08 -3.19 -12.46
C ILE A 399 6.48 -2.80 -11.97
N VAL A 400 6.70 -1.50 -11.73
CA VAL A 400 7.93 -0.95 -11.16
C VAL A 400 7.60 -0.08 -9.95
N ALA A 401 8.38 -0.22 -8.89
CA ALA A 401 8.31 0.66 -7.72
C ALA A 401 9.49 1.64 -7.72
N VAL A 402 9.24 2.88 -7.32
CA VAL A 402 10.27 3.93 -7.20
C VAL A 402 11.00 3.79 -5.87
N ASP A 403 12.33 3.74 -5.93
CA ASP A 403 13.19 3.62 -4.75
C ASP A 403 13.68 4.99 -4.26
N GLY A 404 14.02 5.86 -5.20
CA GLY A 404 14.68 7.12 -4.91
C GLY A 404 14.88 7.97 -6.14
N TRP A 405 15.06 9.28 -5.94
CA TRP A 405 15.41 10.21 -7.02
C TRP A 405 16.61 11.05 -6.61
N PRO A 406 17.84 10.68 -7.02
CA PRO A 406 19.05 11.39 -6.64
C PRO A 406 19.20 12.70 -7.44
N ARG A 407 19.95 13.66 -6.89
CA ARG A 407 20.11 15.02 -7.45
C ARG A 407 20.81 15.09 -8.81
N ASN A 408 21.64 14.08 -9.09
CA ASN A 408 22.48 13.96 -10.28
C ASN A 408 21.82 13.14 -11.39
N SER A 409 20.57 12.70 -11.21
CA SER A 409 19.88 11.89 -12.20
C SER A 409 18.58 12.52 -12.67
N ARG A 410 18.39 12.58 -13.99
CA ARG A 410 17.18 13.07 -14.66
C ARG A 410 15.95 12.20 -14.39
N TYR A 411 16.14 10.92 -14.10
CA TYR A 411 15.06 9.96 -13.85
C TYR A 411 15.19 9.36 -12.44
N PRO A 412 14.07 9.07 -11.75
CA PRO A 412 14.11 8.28 -10.53
C PRO A 412 14.67 6.88 -10.80
N ASN A 413 15.30 6.29 -9.78
CA ASN A 413 15.66 4.88 -9.77
C ASN A 413 14.48 4.08 -9.18
N GLY A 414 14.28 2.88 -9.71
CA GLY A 414 13.30 1.93 -9.21
C GLY A 414 13.70 0.49 -9.49
N HIS A 415 12.87 -0.43 -9.03
CA HIS A 415 13.07 -1.87 -9.20
C HIS A 415 11.81 -2.52 -9.78
N PHE A 416 12.02 -3.67 -10.43
CA PHE A 416 10.93 -4.46 -11.01
C PHE A 416 10.16 -5.19 -9.90
N VAL A 417 8.84 -5.20 -9.96
CA VAL A 417 8.00 -5.87 -8.95
C VAL A 417 7.34 -7.13 -9.53
N LYS A 418 6.67 -7.02 -10.68
CA LYS A 418 5.90 -8.13 -11.26
C LYS A 418 5.75 -7.96 -12.77
N ASN A 419 5.78 -9.07 -13.49
CA ASN A 419 5.35 -9.14 -14.89
C ASN A 419 3.85 -9.47 -14.94
N LEU A 420 3.07 -8.65 -15.63
CA LEU A 420 1.63 -8.81 -15.76
C LEU A 420 1.26 -9.70 -16.96
N GLY A 421 1.93 -9.51 -18.09
CA GLY A 421 1.63 -10.25 -19.32
C GLY A 421 1.99 -9.47 -20.58
N GLU A 422 1.50 -9.95 -21.72
CA GLU A 422 1.80 -9.36 -23.04
C GLU A 422 0.94 -8.13 -23.31
N VAL A 423 1.49 -7.15 -24.04
CA VAL A 423 0.74 -5.94 -24.40
C VAL A 423 -0.37 -6.29 -25.38
N GLY A 424 -1.57 -5.74 -25.15
CA GLY A 424 -2.75 -6.02 -25.96
C GLY A 424 -3.50 -7.29 -25.57
N ASP A 425 -2.94 -8.12 -24.69
CA ASP A 425 -3.69 -9.16 -24.00
C ASP A 425 -4.72 -8.53 -23.06
N LYS A 426 -5.95 -9.03 -23.11
CA LYS A 426 -7.10 -8.39 -22.50
C LYS A 426 -7.09 -8.50 -20.98
N GLU A 427 -6.76 -9.68 -20.46
CA GLU A 427 -6.59 -9.96 -19.05
C GLU A 427 -5.49 -9.07 -18.48
N THR A 428 -4.38 -8.94 -19.20
CA THR A 428 -3.24 -8.09 -18.85
C THR A 428 -3.62 -6.60 -18.79
N GLU A 429 -4.23 -6.05 -19.84
CA GLU A 429 -4.62 -4.63 -19.87
C GLU A 429 -5.71 -4.31 -18.83
N THR A 430 -6.58 -5.28 -18.53
CA THR A 430 -7.56 -5.17 -17.45
C THR A 430 -6.89 -5.10 -16.08
N GLU A 431 -5.90 -5.96 -15.81
CA GLU A 431 -5.14 -5.91 -14.55
C GLU A 431 -4.36 -4.59 -14.41
N VAL A 432 -3.72 -4.12 -15.48
CA VAL A 432 -3.04 -2.80 -15.52
C VAL A 432 -4.01 -1.67 -15.17
N LEU A 433 -5.18 -1.65 -15.79
CA LEU A 433 -6.18 -0.61 -15.55
C LEU A 433 -6.63 -0.59 -14.08
N LEU A 434 -6.89 -1.75 -13.51
CA LEU A 434 -7.31 -1.91 -12.11
C LEU A 434 -6.22 -1.45 -11.15
N LEU A 435 -4.95 -1.81 -11.40
CA LEU A 435 -3.82 -1.41 -10.56
C LEU A 435 -3.55 0.10 -10.62
N GLU A 436 -3.60 0.71 -11.81
CA GLU A 436 -3.36 2.15 -11.97
C GLU A 436 -4.41 3.03 -11.28
N HIS A 437 -5.62 2.50 -11.09
CA HIS A 437 -6.72 3.18 -10.41
C HIS A 437 -6.94 2.68 -8.97
N ASP A 438 -5.99 1.93 -8.42
CA ASP A 438 -6.03 1.38 -7.05
C ASP A 438 -7.32 0.60 -6.76
N VAL A 439 -7.81 -0.16 -7.75
CA VAL A 439 -9.00 -1.01 -7.62
C VAL A 439 -8.57 -2.40 -7.11
N PRO A 440 -8.87 -2.75 -5.85
CA PRO A 440 -8.53 -4.05 -5.28
C PRO A 440 -9.33 -5.16 -5.96
N HIS A 441 -8.64 -5.97 -6.75
CA HIS A 441 -9.23 -7.05 -7.55
C HIS A 441 -8.77 -8.45 -7.10
N GLN A 442 -8.12 -8.53 -5.95
CA GLN A 442 -7.73 -9.79 -5.31
C GLN A 442 -8.97 -10.55 -4.80
N ALA A 443 -8.85 -11.88 -4.71
CA ALA A 443 -9.87 -12.70 -4.07
C ALA A 443 -10.07 -12.30 -2.60
N PHE A 444 -11.28 -12.50 -2.08
CA PHE A 444 -11.58 -12.28 -0.67
C PHE A 444 -10.77 -13.24 0.20
N SER A 445 -10.20 -12.74 1.30
CA SER A 445 -9.40 -13.55 2.21
C SER A 445 -10.26 -14.55 3.00
N GLN A 446 -9.63 -15.61 3.53
CA GLN A 446 -10.34 -16.59 4.35
C GLN A 446 -10.98 -15.97 5.60
N ALA A 447 -10.35 -14.93 6.17
CA ALA A 447 -10.93 -14.16 7.27
C ALA A 447 -12.26 -13.51 6.88
N VAL A 448 -12.36 -12.94 5.67
CA VAL A 448 -13.61 -12.38 5.13
C VAL A 448 -14.64 -13.49 4.90
N LEU A 449 -14.24 -14.58 4.24
CA LEU A 449 -15.14 -15.70 3.93
C LEU A 449 -15.68 -16.39 5.18
N SER A 450 -14.94 -16.39 6.29
CA SER A 450 -15.38 -16.97 7.56
C SER A 450 -16.61 -16.30 8.18
N PHE A 451 -16.89 -15.04 7.81
CA PHE A 451 -18.07 -14.30 8.27
C PHE A 451 -19.30 -14.52 7.38
N LEU A 452 -19.17 -15.25 6.27
CA LEU A 452 -20.32 -15.61 5.45
C LEU A 452 -21.23 -16.60 6.20
N PRO A 453 -22.55 -16.51 6.01
CA PRO A 453 -23.47 -17.50 6.56
C PRO A 453 -23.17 -18.87 5.96
N LYS A 454 -23.30 -19.92 6.78
CA LYS A 454 -23.18 -21.30 6.31
C LYS A 454 -24.36 -21.64 5.41
N MET A 455 -24.08 -22.35 4.32
CA MET A 455 -25.10 -22.88 3.42
C MET A 455 -25.52 -24.30 3.86
N PRO A 456 -26.81 -24.67 3.71
CA PRO A 456 -27.91 -23.85 3.19
C PRO A 456 -28.40 -22.79 4.18
N TRP A 457 -28.71 -21.60 3.68
CA TRP A 457 -29.27 -20.49 4.48
C TRP A 457 -30.78 -20.36 4.24
N SER A 458 -31.54 -20.09 5.29
CA SER A 458 -32.98 -19.82 5.23
C SER A 458 -33.36 -18.75 6.26
N ILE A 459 -34.48 -18.07 6.01
CA ILE A 459 -35.02 -17.04 6.92
C ILE A 459 -35.46 -17.71 8.21
N THR A 460 -34.97 -17.24 9.35
CA THR A 460 -35.27 -17.83 10.65
C THR A 460 -36.50 -17.19 11.29
N GLU A 461 -37.14 -17.88 12.24
CA GLU A 461 -38.24 -17.30 13.04
C GLU A 461 -37.81 -16.04 13.79
N LYS A 462 -36.54 -15.94 14.19
CA LYS A 462 -35.99 -14.76 14.84
C LYS A 462 -35.98 -13.56 13.90
N ASP A 463 -35.66 -13.78 12.63
CA ASP A 463 -35.68 -12.73 11.62
C ASP A 463 -37.10 -12.22 11.40
N MET A 464 -38.06 -13.15 11.27
CA MET A 464 -39.49 -12.85 11.11
C MET A 464 -40.08 -12.06 12.27
N LYS A 465 -39.64 -12.28 13.52
CA LYS A 465 -40.15 -11.52 14.68
C LYS A 465 -39.84 -10.02 14.62
N SER A 466 -38.74 -9.65 13.95
CA SER A 466 -38.28 -8.26 13.85
C SER A 466 -38.64 -7.59 12.53
N ARG A 467 -39.33 -8.31 11.65
CA ARG A 467 -39.60 -7.91 10.27
C ARG A 467 -41.08 -8.03 9.95
N GLU A 468 -41.54 -7.14 9.11
CA GLU A 468 -42.90 -7.22 8.56
C GLU A 468 -42.96 -8.20 7.40
N ASP A 469 -44.03 -8.99 7.34
CA ASP A 469 -44.25 -9.92 6.25
C ASP A 469 -45.00 -9.25 5.10
N LEU A 470 -44.27 -9.00 4.02
CA LEU A 470 -44.77 -8.35 2.80
C LEU A 470 -44.81 -9.31 1.60
N ARG A 471 -44.63 -10.63 1.82
CA ARG A 471 -44.57 -11.63 0.75
C ARG A 471 -45.88 -11.78 -0.04
N HIS A 472 -46.98 -11.29 0.53
CA HIS A 472 -48.31 -11.25 -0.08
C HIS A 472 -48.46 -10.15 -1.15
N LEU A 473 -47.53 -9.19 -1.21
CA LEU A 473 -47.55 -8.11 -2.19
C LEU A 473 -47.03 -8.59 -3.56
N CYS A 474 -47.55 -7.96 -4.62
CA CYS A 474 -47.03 -8.14 -5.98
C CYS A 474 -45.80 -7.24 -6.16
N VAL A 475 -44.63 -7.78 -5.84
CA VAL A 475 -43.35 -7.08 -5.96
C VAL A 475 -42.65 -7.53 -7.25
N CYS A 476 -42.07 -6.61 -8.00
CA CYS A 476 -41.21 -6.90 -9.15
C CYS A 476 -39.94 -6.04 -9.14
N SER A 477 -38.89 -6.49 -9.79
CA SER A 477 -37.68 -5.68 -10.05
C SER A 477 -37.59 -5.32 -11.52
N VAL A 478 -36.91 -4.21 -11.84
CA VAL A 478 -36.68 -3.75 -13.21
C VAL A 478 -35.19 -3.54 -13.40
N ASP A 479 -34.54 -4.56 -13.98
CA ASP A 479 -33.08 -4.63 -14.07
C ASP A 479 -32.60 -4.71 -15.53
N PRO A 480 -31.37 -4.25 -15.83
CA PRO A 480 -30.74 -4.46 -17.12
C PRO A 480 -30.56 -5.96 -17.45
N PRO A 481 -30.49 -6.34 -18.75
CA PRO A 481 -30.19 -7.70 -19.15
C PRO A 481 -28.88 -8.22 -18.53
N GLY A 482 -28.92 -9.39 -17.90
CA GLY A 482 -27.76 -10.02 -17.27
C GLY A 482 -27.43 -9.57 -15.84
N CYS A 483 -28.26 -8.71 -15.23
CA CYS A 483 -28.12 -8.33 -13.83
C CYS A 483 -28.24 -9.56 -12.90
N THR A 484 -27.37 -9.67 -11.89
CA THR A 484 -27.41 -10.76 -10.90
C THR A 484 -27.55 -10.27 -9.45
N ASP A 485 -27.16 -9.02 -9.23
CA ASP A 485 -27.14 -8.22 -8.02
C ASP A 485 -28.37 -7.29 -8.01
N ILE A 486 -29.56 -7.88 -7.83
CA ILE A 486 -30.83 -7.16 -7.81
C ILE A 486 -30.97 -6.50 -6.44
N ASP A 487 -30.68 -5.20 -6.37
CA ASP A 487 -30.65 -4.44 -5.12
C ASP A 487 -32.02 -3.86 -4.75
N ASP A 488 -32.84 -3.52 -5.74
CA ASP A 488 -34.15 -2.90 -5.55
C ASP A 488 -35.29 -3.69 -6.19
N ALA A 489 -36.45 -3.62 -5.53
CA ALA A 489 -37.70 -4.12 -6.05
C ALA A 489 -38.83 -3.17 -5.66
N LEU A 490 -39.88 -3.11 -6.47
CA LEU A 490 -40.96 -2.15 -6.38
C LEU A 490 -42.31 -2.83 -6.29
N HIS A 491 -43.26 -2.17 -5.65
CA HIS A 491 -44.67 -2.46 -5.83
C HIS A 491 -45.49 -1.17 -5.89
N CYS A 492 -46.67 -1.25 -6.49
CA CYS A 492 -47.70 -0.23 -6.44
C CYS A 492 -49.06 -0.93 -6.35
N ARG A 493 -49.88 -0.57 -5.36
CA ARG A 493 -51.26 -1.05 -5.24
C ARG A 493 -52.20 0.09 -4.87
N GLU A 494 -53.46 -0.04 -5.26
CA GLU A 494 -54.51 0.87 -4.84
C GLU A 494 -55.01 0.49 -3.44
N LEU A 495 -55.27 1.49 -2.61
CA LEU A 495 -55.84 1.36 -1.28
C LEU A 495 -57.35 1.59 -1.31
N GLU A 496 -58.08 1.10 -0.30
CA GLU A 496 -59.54 1.24 -0.22
C GLU A 496 -60.03 2.70 -0.20
N ASN A 497 -59.18 3.63 0.22
CA ASN A 497 -59.47 5.06 0.25
C ASN A 497 -59.23 5.77 -1.10
N GLY A 498 -58.84 5.04 -2.14
CA GLY A 498 -58.54 5.57 -3.48
C GLY A 498 -57.13 6.16 -3.63
N ASN A 499 -56.28 6.09 -2.59
CA ASN A 499 -54.87 6.43 -2.70
C ASN A 499 -54.05 5.25 -3.21
N LEU A 500 -52.80 5.50 -3.57
CA LEU A 500 -51.83 4.48 -3.96
C LEU A 500 -50.88 4.18 -2.81
N GLU A 501 -50.61 2.91 -2.53
CA GLU A 501 -49.46 2.49 -1.74
C GLU A 501 -48.32 2.12 -2.71
N VAL A 502 -47.21 2.82 -2.59
CA VAL A 502 -45.99 2.61 -3.39
C VAL A 502 -44.89 2.17 -2.45
N GLY A 503 -44.25 1.04 -2.74
CA GLY A 503 -43.12 0.54 -1.96
C GLY A 503 -41.86 0.39 -2.79
N VAL A 504 -40.75 0.85 -2.24
CA VAL A 504 -39.41 0.52 -2.69
C VAL A 504 -38.76 -0.36 -1.64
N HIS A 505 -38.30 -1.54 -2.06
CA HIS A 505 -37.71 -2.57 -1.23
C HIS A 505 -36.25 -2.72 -1.62
N ILE A 506 -35.34 -2.40 -0.69
CA ILE A 506 -33.90 -2.48 -0.90
C ILE A 506 -33.36 -3.74 -0.20
N ALA A 507 -32.43 -4.46 -0.81
CA ALA A 507 -31.76 -5.61 -0.21
C ALA A 507 -31.21 -5.29 1.20
N ASP A 508 -31.55 -6.12 2.20
CA ASP A 508 -31.11 -5.87 3.58
C ASP A 508 -29.72 -6.45 3.87
N VAL A 509 -28.71 -5.87 3.22
CA VAL A 509 -27.30 -6.24 3.39
C VAL A 509 -26.82 -6.09 4.84
N SER A 510 -27.39 -5.15 5.59
CA SER A 510 -27.06 -4.88 7.01
C SER A 510 -27.36 -6.05 7.96
N HIS A 511 -28.18 -7.01 7.52
CA HIS A 511 -28.40 -8.25 8.25
C HIS A 511 -27.15 -9.13 8.26
N PHE A 512 -26.46 -9.22 7.12
CA PHE A 512 -25.31 -10.09 6.89
C PHE A 512 -23.97 -9.40 7.21
N ILE A 513 -23.83 -8.12 6.87
CA ILE A 513 -22.60 -7.36 7.12
C ILE A 513 -22.76 -6.57 8.42
N ARG A 514 -21.95 -6.91 9.43
CA ARG A 514 -21.97 -6.28 10.76
C ARG A 514 -20.71 -5.43 10.97
N PRO A 515 -20.84 -4.24 11.58
CA PRO A 515 -19.71 -3.32 11.73
C PRO A 515 -18.50 -3.94 12.43
N GLY A 516 -17.31 -3.57 11.96
CA GLY A 516 -16.03 -3.86 12.61
C GLY A 516 -15.44 -5.24 12.32
N ASN A 517 -16.17 -6.14 11.64
CA ASN A 517 -15.64 -7.44 11.23
C ASN A 517 -14.78 -7.34 9.95
N ALA A 518 -14.12 -8.44 9.55
CA ALA A 518 -13.24 -8.43 8.38
C ALA A 518 -14.00 -8.20 7.06
N LEU A 519 -15.24 -8.69 6.96
CA LEU A 519 -16.09 -8.49 5.79
C LEU A 519 -16.46 -7.01 5.61
N ASP A 520 -16.86 -6.33 6.68
CA ASP A 520 -17.16 -4.90 6.71
C ASP A 520 -15.94 -4.04 6.34
N GLN A 521 -14.78 -4.33 6.95
CA GLN A 521 -13.53 -3.62 6.64
C GLN A 521 -13.10 -3.80 5.18
N GLU A 522 -13.26 -5.00 4.63
CA GLU A 522 -12.93 -5.27 3.23
C GLU A 522 -13.90 -4.56 2.28
N SER A 523 -15.21 -4.63 2.54
CA SER A 523 -16.21 -3.92 1.74
C SER A 523 -16.03 -2.41 1.81
N ALA A 524 -15.71 -1.86 2.98
CA ALA A 524 -15.37 -0.44 3.13
C ALA A 524 -14.10 -0.04 2.38
N ARG A 525 -13.09 -0.93 2.32
CA ARG A 525 -11.85 -0.72 1.54
C ARG A 525 -12.13 -0.70 0.04
N ARG A 526 -12.99 -1.61 -0.46
CA ARG A 526 -13.40 -1.63 -1.88
C ARG A 526 -14.27 -0.43 -2.22
N GLY A 527 -15.12 0.01 -1.28
CA GLY A 527 -15.95 1.22 -1.36
C GLY A 527 -17.13 1.12 -2.34
N THR A 528 -16.93 0.49 -3.50
CA THR A 528 -17.95 0.25 -4.52
C THR A 528 -17.62 -1.01 -5.32
N THR A 529 -18.63 -1.62 -5.94
CA THR A 529 -18.42 -2.59 -7.02
C THR A 529 -17.97 -1.82 -8.26
N VAL A 530 -16.93 -2.29 -8.94
CA VAL A 530 -16.41 -1.67 -10.17
C VAL A 530 -16.86 -2.49 -11.37
N TYR A 531 -17.59 -1.86 -12.29
CA TYR A 531 -18.07 -2.48 -13.53
C TYR A 531 -17.16 -2.09 -14.70
N LEU A 532 -16.58 -3.10 -15.34
CA LEU A 532 -15.87 -3.01 -16.61
C LEU A 532 -16.76 -3.62 -17.70
N CYS A 533 -16.38 -3.46 -18.97
CA CYS A 533 -17.18 -3.97 -20.09
C CYS A 533 -17.50 -5.48 -20.00
N GLU A 534 -16.62 -6.27 -19.38
CA GLU A 534 -16.79 -7.73 -19.29
C GLU A 534 -16.62 -8.31 -17.89
N LYS A 535 -16.16 -7.49 -16.94
CA LYS A 535 -15.83 -7.95 -15.60
C LYS A 535 -16.44 -7.03 -14.57
N ARG A 536 -16.97 -7.63 -13.52
CA ARG A 536 -17.43 -6.95 -12.32
C ARG A 536 -16.47 -7.29 -11.18
N ILE A 537 -15.97 -6.28 -10.49
CA ILE A 537 -15.14 -6.45 -9.29
C ILE A 537 -16.03 -6.19 -8.09
N ASP A 538 -16.48 -7.26 -7.45
CA ASP A 538 -17.49 -7.18 -6.39
C ASP A 538 -16.96 -6.50 -5.12
N MET A 539 -17.79 -5.65 -4.51
CA MET A 539 -17.54 -5.08 -3.18
C MET A 539 -17.69 -6.13 -2.06
N VAL A 540 -18.57 -7.10 -2.25
CA VAL A 540 -18.91 -8.17 -1.28
C VAL A 540 -18.82 -9.53 -1.97
N PRO A 541 -18.57 -10.64 -1.25
CA PRO A 541 -18.50 -11.95 -1.86
C PRO A 541 -19.75 -12.32 -2.67
N GLU A 542 -19.58 -13.05 -3.77
CA GLU A 542 -20.64 -13.44 -4.72
C GLU A 542 -21.85 -14.09 -4.02
N LEU A 543 -21.61 -14.89 -2.97
CA LEU A 543 -22.66 -15.50 -2.16
C LEU A 543 -23.63 -14.47 -1.55
N LEU A 544 -23.14 -13.30 -1.15
CA LEU A 544 -24.00 -12.21 -0.69
C LEU A 544 -24.55 -11.42 -1.89
N SER A 545 -23.69 -10.99 -2.81
CA SER A 545 -24.05 -10.09 -3.91
C SER A 545 -25.10 -10.68 -4.84
N SER A 546 -24.84 -11.88 -5.39
CA SER A 546 -25.64 -12.47 -6.47
C SER A 546 -26.61 -13.55 -5.96
N ASN A 547 -26.62 -13.83 -4.66
CA ASN A 547 -27.51 -14.81 -4.06
C ASN A 547 -28.28 -14.24 -2.87
N LEU A 548 -27.69 -14.20 -1.67
CA LEU A 548 -28.46 -14.03 -0.42
C LEU A 548 -29.09 -12.64 -0.26
N CYS A 549 -28.40 -11.58 -0.70
CA CYS A 549 -28.93 -10.22 -0.64
C CYS A 549 -29.79 -9.89 -1.87
N SER A 550 -29.43 -10.43 -3.04
CA SER A 550 -30.16 -10.23 -4.29
C SER A 550 -31.64 -10.63 -4.18
N LEU A 551 -32.53 -9.71 -4.55
CA LEU A 551 -33.99 -9.83 -4.47
C LEU A 551 -34.57 -10.70 -5.60
N ARG A 552 -34.02 -11.92 -5.73
CA ARG A 552 -34.35 -12.88 -6.78
C ARG A 552 -35.83 -13.24 -6.83
N SER A 553 -36.34 -13.41 -8.05
CA SER A 553 -37.71 -13.84 -8.31
C SER A 553 -38.02 -15.21 -7.67
N ASN A 554 -39.24 -15.32 -7.14
CA ASN A 554 -39.84 -16.49 -6.51
C ASN A 554 -39.07 -17.07 -5.31
N VAL A 555 -38.27 -16.24 -4.62
CA VAL A 555 -37.53 -16.61 -3.42
C VAL A 555 -37.79 -15.58 -2.31
N ASP A 556 -38.05 -16.05 -1.10
CA ASP A 556 -38.20 -15.16 0.05
C ASP A 556 -36.86 -14.50 0.40
N ARG A 557 -36.87 -13.17 0.47
CA ARG A 557 -35.67 -12.35 0.71
C ARG A 557 -35.90 -11.28 1.77
N LEU A 558 -34.83 -10.98 2.49
CA LEU A 558 -34.81 -9.93 3.51
C LEU A 558 -34.62 -8.57 2.82
N ALA A 559 -35.50 -7.63 3.12
CA ALA A 559 -35.43 -6.28 2.56
C ALA A 559 -35.58 -5.22 3.66
N PHE A 560 -35.16 -4.00 3.33
CA PHE A 560 -35.55 -2.77 4.00
C PHE A 560 -36.54 -2.06 3.08
N SER A 561 -37.73 -1.78 3.58
CA SER A 561 -38.82 -1.22 2.77
C SER A 561 -39.11 0.21 3.18
N CYS A 562 -39.14 1.09 2.17
CA CYS A 562 -39.73 2.41 2.26
C CYS A 562 -41.08 2.38 1.54
N ILE A 563 -42.15 2.62 2.29
CA ILE A 563 -43.52 2.52 1.80
C ILE A 563 -44.17 3.89 1.97
N TRP A 564 -44.76 4.38 0.88
CA TRP A 564 -45.48 5.64 0.84
C TRP A 564 -46.96 5.41 0.53
N GLU A 565 -47.81 6.22 1.15
CA GLU A 565 -49.17 6.45 0.68
C GLU A 565 -49.14 7.73 -0.17
N MET A 566 -49.58 7.66 -1.42
CA MET A 566 -49.50 8.73 -2.41
C MET A 566 -50.84 9.00 -3.07
N SER A 567 -51.11 10.26 -3.42
CA SER A 567 -52.24 10.61 -4.29
C SER A 567 -51.93 10.28 -5.76
N HIS A 568 -52.94 10.30 -6.63
CA HIS A 568 -52.75 10.18 -8.08
C HIS A 568 -51.91 11.31 -8.71
N ASN A 569 -51.71 12.42 -7.99
CA ASN A 569 -50.83 13.51 -8.40
C ASN A 569 -49.38 13.32 -7.89
N ALA A 570 -49.05 12.13 -7.37
CA ALA A 570 -47.75 11.77 -6.81
C ALA A 570 -47.34 12.59 -5.56
N GLU A 571 -48.31 13.13 -4.83
CA GLU A 571 -48.05 13.80 -3.55
C GLU A 571 -47.91 12.75 -2.44
N ILE A 572 -46.83 12.83 -1.66
CA ILE A 572 -46.59 11.94 -0.52
C ILE A 572 -47.47 12.36 0.64
N LEU A 573 -48.38 11.47 1.06
CA LEU A 573 -49.30 11.70 2.17
C LEU A 573 -48.80 11.09 3.48
N LYS A 574 -48.20 9.89 3.40
CA LYS A 574 -47.58 9.20 4.55
C LYS A 574 -46.35 8.45 4.11
N THR A 575 -45.40 8.29 5.03
CA THR A 575 -44.15 7.55 4.82
C THR A 575 -43.93 6.57 5.96
N ARG A 576 -43.42 5.38 5.62
CA ARG A 576 -43.13 4.31 6.57
C ARG A 576 -41.84 3.59 6.20
N PHE A 577 -40.96 3.42 7.17
CA PHE A 577 -39.71 2.67 7.03
C PHE A 577 -39.76 1.43 7.90
N THR A 578 -39.53 0.25 7.32
CA THR A 578 -39.62 -1.02 8.04
C THR A 578 -38.61 -2.02 7.49
N LYS A 579 -38.07 -2.89 8.36
CA LYS A 579 -37.41 -4.11 7.88
C LYS A 579 -38.49 -5.13 7.54
N SER A 580 -38.33 -5.81 6.42
CA SER A 580 -39.37 -6.70 5.90
C SER A 580 -38.79 -7.99 5.33
N VAL A 581 -39.71 -8.90 5.02
CA VAL A 581 -39.49 -10.05 4.14
C VAL A 581 -40.42 -9.92 2.94
N ILE A 582 -39.84 -10.01 1.74
CA ILE A 582 -40.57 -9.93 0.47
C ILE A 582 -40.34 -11.18 -0.37
N ASN A 583 -41.13 -11.32 -1.43
CA ASN A 583 -40.97 -12.34 -2.44
C ASN A 583 -41.27 -11.68 -3.80
N SER A 584 -40.22 -11.37 -4.56
CA SER A 584 -40.32 -10.80 -5.91
C SER A 584 -40.95 -11.84 -6.84
N LYS A 585 -41.90 -11.46 -7.70
CA LYS A 585 -42.72 -12.41 -8.47
C LYS A 585 -42.10 -12.89 -9.78
#